data_AF-A0A9Q9J2S3-F1
#
_entry.id   AF-A0A9Q9J2S3-F1
#
_cell.length_a   1.000
_cell.length_b   1.000
_cell.length_c   1.000
_cell.angle_alpha   90.00
_cell.angle_beta   90.00
_cell.angle_gamma   90.00
#
_symmetry.space_group_name_H-M   'P 1'
#
loop_
_entity.id
_entity.type
_entity.pdbx_description
1 polymer ?
#
loop_
_entity_poly.entity_id
_entity_poly.type
_entity_poly.pdbx_seq_one_letter_code
_entity_poly.pdbx_strand_id
1 'polypeptide(L)'
;MPATVARCRRMLAAFGRLPRFERLLLVPAWILLGLARAAVRWLGFRRLAHWVGDQVAVPPALPRLDTRAQRRAMQIGRTVRLAARHTPWDSNCLAQALAAHYLLGLFRVAHLLCLGVTHSDDDGQLQAHAWVLAGSTRVTGGRTAERFTRVGCFVPRAWRAR
;
A
#
# COMPACT_ATOMS: atom_id res chain seq x y z
N MET A 1 -18.68 -12.60 19.37
CA MET A 1 -17.63 -12.88 18.36
C MET A 1 -18.14 -13.55 17.05
N PRO A 2 -19.18 -13.05 16.33
CA PRO A 2 -19.61 -13.64 15.04
C PRO A 2 -19.04 -12.95 13.78
N ALA A 3 -18.51 -11.72 13.90
CA ALA A 3 -18.13 -10.89 12.74
C ALA A 3 -16.83 -11.32 12.04
N THR A 4 -15.96 -12.08 12.70
CA THR A 4 -14.67 -12.56 12.18
C THR A 4 -14.84 -13.77 11.25
N VAL A 5 -15.66 -14.75 11.61
CA VAL A 5 -15.87 -15.98 10.82
C VAL A 5 -16.56 -15.69 9.48
N ALA A 6 -17.52 -14.76 9.47
CA ALA A 6 -18.21 -14.33 8.25
C ALA A 6 -17.33 -13.53 7.28
N ARG A 7 -16.22 -12.93 7.75
CA ARG A 7 -15.22 -12.28 6.89
C ARG A 7 -14.29 -13.31 6.26
N CYS A 8 -13.84 -14.32 7.00
CA CYS A 8 -13.03 -15.41 6.43
C CYS A 8 -13.74 -16.16 5.30
N ARG A 9 -15.06 -16.42 5.42
CA ARG A 9 -15.85 -17.09 4.35
C ARG A 9 -15.96 -16.28 3.05
N ARG A 10 -16.01 -14.94 3.11
CA ARG A 10 -16.04 -14.09 1.91
C ARG A 10 -14.68 -13.98 1.22
N MET A 11 -13.60 -14.10 1.98
CA MET A 11 -12.25 -14.20 1.42
C MET A 11 -12.15 -15.43 0.51
N LEU A 12 -12.64 -16.59 0.99
CA LEU A 12 -12.66 -17.86 0.24
C LEU A 12 -13.49 -17.80 -1.06
N ALA A 13 -14.61 -17.07 -1.07
CA ALA A 13 -15.41 -16.88 -2.29
C ALA A 13 -14.71 -15.97 -3.32
N ALA A 14 -13.99 -14.94 -2.86
CA ALA A 14 -13.15 -14.11 -3.74
C ALA A 14 -11.95 -14.89 -4.29
N PHE A 15 -11.35 -15.78 -3.47
CA PHE A 15 -10.24 -16.68 -3.78
C PHE A 15 -10.49 -17.54 -5.05
N GLY A 16 -11.74 -17.92 -5.33
CA GLY A 16 -12.11 -18.78 -6.46
C GLY A 16 -12.13 -18.09 -7.82
N ARG A 17 -12.23 -16.76 -7.88
CA ARG A 17 -12.33 -15.99 -9.14
C ARG A 17 -11.05 -15.22 -9.51
N LEU A 18 -10.01 -15.33 -8.68
CA LEU A 18 -8.76 -14.61 -8.88
C LEU A 18 -7.77 -15.47 -9.70
N PRO A 19 -6.99 -14.86 -10.61
CA PRO A 19 -5.91 -15.56 -11.29
C PRO A 19 -4.89 -16.10 -10.27
N ARG A 20 -4.23 -17.21 -10.58
CA ARG A 20 -3.33 -17.96 -9.67
C ARG A 20 -2.32 -17.07 -8.94
N PHE A 21 -1.81 -16.04 -9.61
CA PHE A 21 -0.87 -15.07 -9.05
C PHE A 21 -1.47 -14.26 -7.88
N GLU A 22 -2.66 -13.71 -8.06
CA GLU A 22 -3.35 -12.90 -7.02
C GLU A 22 -3.73 -13.77 -5.83
N ARG A 23 -4.12 -15.03 -6.10
CA ARG A 23 -4.40 -16.03 -5.07
C ARG A 23 -3.18 -16.33 -4.20
N LEU A 24 -2.01 -16.51 -4.83
CA LEU A 24 -0.75 -16.74 -4.13
C LEU A 24 -0.26 -15.50 -3.38
N LEU A 25 -0.49 -14.29 -3.91
CA LEU A 25 -0.15 -13.04 -3.22
C LEU A 25 -1.08 -12.71 -2.06
N LEU A 26 -2.28 -13.28 -2.01
CA LEU A 26 -3.28 -12.90 -1.02
C LEU A 26 -2.83 -13.22 0.41
N VAL A 27 -2.20 -14.38 0.62
CA VAL A 27 -1.65 -14.76 1.94
C VAL A 27 -0.47 -13.85 2.34
N PRO A 28 0.59 -13.67 1.51
CA PRO A 28 1.63 -12.70 1.78
C PRO A 28 1.10 -11.29 2.05
N ALA A 29 0.18 -10.78 1.23
CA ALA A 29 -0.40 -9.46 1.41
C ALA A 29 -1.13 -9.33 2.74
N TRP A 30 -1.88 -10.36 3.15
CA TRP A 30 -2.58 -10.38 4.43
C TRP A 30 -1.61 -10.39 5.62
N ILE A 31 -0.56 -11.21 5.57
CA ILE A 31 0.50 -11.23 6.59
C ILE A 31 1.21 -9.87 6.65
N LEU A 32 1.58 -9.29 5.51
CA LEU A 32 2.23 -7.99 5.41
C LEU A 32 1.37 -6.86 5.96
N LEU A 33 0.05 -6.89 5.77
CA LEU A 33 -0.86 -5.90 6.37
C LEU A 33 -0.84 -5.97 7.90
N GLY A 34 -0.86 -7.19 8.46
CA GLY A 34 -0.77 -7.41 9.90
C GLY A 34 0.58 -6.95 10.46
N LEU A 35 1.68 -7.33 9.79
CA LEU A 35 3.03 -6.91 10.16
C LEU A 35 3.21 -5.40 10.06
N ALA A 36 2.74 -4.76 8.98
CA ALA A 36 2.81 -3.30 8.84
C ALA A 36 2.03 -2.60 9.95
N ARG A 37 0.83 -3.10 10.30
CA ARG A 37 0.02 -2.57 11.39
C ARG A 37 0.73 -2.71 12.74
N ALA A 38 1.27 -3.89 13.04
CA ALA A 38 2.01 -4.18 14.26
C ALA A 38 3.28 -3.31 14.36
N ALA A 39 4.05 -3.22 13.27
CA ALA A 39 5.27 -2.43 13.20
C ALA A 39 4.99 -0.93 13.44
N VAL A 40 3.96 -0.37 12.81
CA VAL A 40 3.57 1.03 13.05
C VAL A 40 3.13 1.24 14.50
N ARG A 41 2.43 0.28 15.11
CA ARG A 41 1.94 0.38 16.50
C ARG A 41 3.07 0.21 17.53
N TRP A 42 4.05 -0.64 17.28
CA TRP A 42 5.11 -0.95 18.24
C TRP A 42 6.35 -0.07 18.08
N LEU A 43 6.80 0.18 16.84
CA LEU A 43 7.99 0.97 16.57
C LEU A 43 7.69 2.45 16.31
N GLY A 44 6.44 2.76 15.96
CA GLY A 44 6.06 4.09 15.47
C GLY A 44 6.49 4.32 14.02
N PHE A 45 5.73 5.14 13.29
CA PHE A 45 6.00 5.39 11.87
C PHE A 45 7.38 6.03 11.63
N ARG A 46 7.87 6.89 12.54
CA ARG A 46 9.16 7.57 12.39
C ARG A 46 10.34 6.60 12.27
N ARG A 47 10.35 5.53 13.06
CA ARG A 47 11.40 4.49 12.97
C ARG A 47 11.24 3.68 11.69
N LEU A 48 10.00 3.35 11.34
CA LEU A 48 9.71 2.56 10.15
C LEU A 48 10.07 3.32 8.86
N ALA A 49 9.86 4.64 8.82
CA ALA A 49 10.16 5.50 7.68
C ALA A 49 11.62 5.36 7.22
N HIS A 50 12.56 5.17 8.14
CA HIS A 50 13.97 4.93 7.82
C HIS A 50 14.20 3.64 7.01
N TRP A 51 13.38 2.61 7.24
CA TRP A 51 13.47 1.31 6.55
C TRP A 51 12.68 1.29 5.25
N VAL A 52 11.63 2.10 5.13
CA VAL A 52 10.77 2.18 3.95
C VAL A 52 11.56 2.65 2.74
N GLY A 53 12.46 3.62 2.94
CA GLY A 53 13.31 4.13 1.90
C GLY A 53 13.80 5.52 2.26
N ASP A 54 14.43 6.15 1.28
CA ASP A 54 14.93 7.49 1.49
C ASP A 54 13.81 8.50 1.21
N GLN A 55 13.63 9.42 2.15
CA GLN A 55 12.66 10.50 2.01
C GLN A 55 13.15 11.50 0.96
N VAL A 56 12.27 11.85 0.04
CA VAL A 56 12.48 12.89 -0.98
C VAL A 56 11.39 13.95 -0.84
N ALA A 57 11.79 15.22 -0.85
CA ALA A 57 10.86 16.35 -0.81
C ALA A 57 10.13 16.51 -2.15
N VAL A 58 10.88 16.37 -3.24
CA VAL A 58 10.36 16.38 -4.61
C VAL A 58 10.39 14.95 -5.14
N PRO A 59 9.24 14.35 -5.49
CA PRO A 59 9.22 13.00 -6.03
C PRO A 59 9.86 12.98 -7.42
N PRO A 60 10.75 12.01 -7.69
CA PRO A 60 11.34 11.88 -9.02
C PRO A 60 10.27 11.48 -10.04
N ALA A 61 10.51 11.83 -11.31
CA ALA A 61 9.72 11.31 -12.40
C ALA A 61 9.82 9.77 -12.41
N LEU A 62 8.70 9.09 -12.18
CA LEU A 62 8.67 7.63 -12.23
C LEU A 62 8.89 7.18 -13.67
N PRO A 63 9.75 6.16 -13.90
CA PRO A 63 10.02 5.67 -15.23
C PRO A 63 8.75 5.02 -15.79
N ARG A 64 8.60 5.06 -17.11
CA ARG A 64 7.52 4.35 -17.79
C ARG A 64 7.66 2.86 -17.53
N LEU A 65 6.66 2.26 -16.89
CA LEU A 65 6.63 0.82 -16.67
C LEU A 65 6.33 0.11 -17.98
N ASP A 66 6.95 -1.05 -18.18
CA ASP A 66 6.56 -1.98 -19.23
C ASP A 66 5.18 -2.59 -18.91
N THR A 67 4.54 -3.18 -19.92
CA THR A 67 3.19 -3.74 -19.76
C THR A 67 3.14 -4.83 -18.69
N ARG A 68 4.25 -5.56 -18.46
CA ARG A 68 4.32 -6.60 -17.43
C ARG A 68 4.41 -6.01 -16.02
N ALA A 69 5.28 -5.03 -15.77
CA ALA A 69 5.37 -4.37 -14.46
C ALA A 69 4.09 -3.59 -14.14
N GLN A 70 3.48 -2.94 -15.15
CA GLN A 70 2.22 -2.24 -14.96
C GLN A 70 1.09 -3.20 -14.57
N ARG A 71 0.98 -4.35 -15.24
CA ARG A 71 0.04 -5.42 -14.85
C ARG A 71 0.31 -5.90 -13.42
N ARG A 72 1.56 -6.20 -13.07
CA ARG A 72 1.93 -6.61 -11.71
C ARG A 72 1.52 -5.57 -10.66
N ALA A 73 1.78 -4.29 -10.91
CA ALA A 73 1.40 -3.21 -10.01
C ALA A 73 -0.11 -3.17 -9.77
N MET A 74 -0.91 -3.30 -10.83
CA MET A 74 -2.38 -3.38 -10.71
C MET A 74 -2.83 -4.61 -9.91
N GLN A 75 -2.23 -5.78 -10.16
CA GLN A 75 -2.56 -7.03 -9.46
C GLN A 75 -2.22 -6.95 -7.97
N ILE A 76 -1.04 -6.41 -7.63
CA ILE A 76 -0.62 -6.18 -6.24
C ILE A 76 -1.62 -5.24 -5.56
N GLY A 77 -1.93 -4.09 -6.18
CA GLY A 77 -2.88 -3.14 -5.61
C GLY A 77 -4.26 -3.72 -5.37
N ARG A 78 -4.79 -4.52 -6.32
CA ARG A 78 -6.05 -5.24 -6.16
C ARG A 78 -5.98 -6.25 -5.01
N THR A 79 -4.91 -7.03 -4.95
CA THR A 79 -4.71 -8.06 -3.93
C THR A 79 -4.60 -7.46 -2.53
N VAL A 80 -3.84 -6.37 -2.37
CA VAL A 80 -3.71 -5.66 -1.08
C VAL A 80 -5.05 -5.09 -0.64
N ARG A 81 -5.81 -4.45 -1.54
CA ARG A 81 -7.16 -3.95 -1.21
C ARG A 81 -8.11 -5.08 -0.83
N LEU A 82 -8.02 -6.21 -1.53
CA LEU A 82 -8.82 -7.38 -1.22
C LEU A 82 -8.45 -7.95 0.15
N ALA A 83 -7.16 -8.13 0.42
CA ALA A 83 -6.64 -8.60 1.70
C ALA A 83 -7.11 -7.71 2.85
N ALA A 84 -6.98 -6.38 2.69
CA ALA A 84 -7.35 -5.39 3.70
C ALA A 84 -8.85 -5.42 4.06
N ARG A 85 -9.73 -5.80 3.13
CA ARG A 85 -11.17 -5.99 3.42
C ARG A 85 -11.47 -7.22 4.26
N HIS A 86 -10.54 -8.17 4.29
CA HIS A 86 -10.70 -9.47 4.95
C HIS A 86 -9.77 -9.64 6.16
N THR A 87 -9.03 -8.60 6.58
CA THR A 87 -8.30 -8.62 7.85
C THR A 87 -9.26 -8.44 9.03
N PRO A 88 -9.01 -9.13 10.16
CA PRO A 88 -9.79 -8.92 11.39
C PRO A 88 -9.39 -7.62 12.12
N TRP A 89 -8.24 -7.04 11.77
CA TRP A 89 -7.79 -5.72 12.24
C TRP A 89 -8.05 -4.64 11.20
N ASP A 90 -7.97 -3.39 11.64
CA ASP A 90 -8.06 -2.21 10.78
C ASP A 90 -6.80 -2.07 9.91
N SER A 91 -6.96 -2.33 8.60
CA SER A 91 -5.93 -2.18 7.58
C SER A 91 -6.06 -0.80 6.93
N ASN A 92 -5.68 0.23 7.68
CA ASN A 92 -5.75 1.62 7.24
C ASN A 92 -4.85 1.91 6.01
N CYS A 93 -4.96 3.13 5.48
CA CYS A 93 -4.26 3.56 4.27
C CYS A 93 -2.73 3.34 4.37
N LEU A 94 -2.15 3.60 5.55
CA LEU A 94 -0.72 3.43 5.79
C LEU A 94 -0.30 1.96 5.75
N ALA A 95 -1.02 1.07 6.43
CA ALA A 95 -0.72 -0.37 6.38
C ALA A 95 -0.81 -0.92 4.96
N GLN A 96 -1.85 -0.53 4.20
CA GLN A 96 -1.99 -0.91 2.80
C GLN A 96 -0.85 -0.38 1.93
N ALA A 97 -0.45 0.87 2.13
CA ALA A 97 0.61 1.50 1.36
C ALA A 97 1.98 0.84 1.63
N LEU A 98 2.28 0.51 2.89
CA LEU A 98 3.49 -0.22 3.28
C LEU A 98 3.52 -1.64 2.70
N ALA A 99 2.41 -2.38 2.80
CA ALA A 99 2.31 -3.72 2.24
C ALA A 99 2.50 -3.71 0.71
N ALA A 100 1.88 -2.75 0.01
CA ALA A 100 2.05 -2.59 -1.43
C ALA A 100 3.48 -2.19 -1.82
N HIS A 101 4.08 -1.24 -1.09
CA HIS A 101 5.48 -0.82 -1.27
C HIS A 101 6.44 -2.01 -1.19
N TYR A 102 6.30 -2.83 -0.15
CA TYR A 102 7.13 -4.02 0.00
C TYR A 102 6.93 -5.03 -1.13
N LEU A 103 5.68 -5.34 -1.50
CA LEU A 103 5.40 -6.27 -2.60
C LEU A 103 5.92 -5.76 -3.94
N LEU A 104 5.74 -4.48 -4.25
CA LEU A 104 6.28 -3.89 -5.48
C LEU A 104 7.81 -3.96 -5.53
N GLY A 105 8.47 -3.73 -4.38
CA GLY A 105 9.91 -3.90 -4.23
C GLY A 105 10.36 -5.33 -4.51
N LEU A 106 9.64 -6.33 -3.97
CA LEU A 106 9.92 -7.75 -4.22
C LEU A 106 9.81 -8.11 -5.71
N PHE A 107 8.84 -7.54 -6.43
CA PHE A 107 8.68 -7.73 -7.88
C PHE A 107 9.52 -6.80 -8.74
N ARG A 108 10.42 -6.01 -8.14
CA ARG A 108 11.32 -5.03 -8.80
C ARG A 108 10.58 -4.04 -9.69
N VAL A 109 9.38 -3.63 -9.27
CA VAL A 109 8.58 -2.61 -9.96
C VAL A 109 9.00 -1.24 -9.44
N ALA A 110 9.34 -0.30 -10.34
CA ALA A 110 9.64 1.07 -9.94
C ALA A 110 8.38 1.74 -9.36
N HIS A 111 8.48 2.25 -8.13
CA HIS A 111 7.36 2.81 -7.40
C HIS A 111 7.79 3.86 -6.38
N LEU A 112 6.81 4.57 -5.86
CA LEU A 112 6.95 5.66 -4.91
C LEU A 112 5.83 5.58 -3.88
N LEU A 113 6.18 5.56 -2.60
CA LEU A 113 5.23 5.74 -1.51
C LEU A 113 5.15 7.23 -1.17
N CYS A 114 3.96 7.79 -1.09
CA CYS A 114 3.77 9.17 -0.66
C CYS A 114 2.82 9.26 0.52
N LEU A 115 3.10 10.24 1.38
CA LEU A 115 2.27 10.63 2.50
C LEU A 115 1.79 12.05 2.28
N GLY A 116 0.54 12.28 2.65
CA GLY A 116 -0.06 13.60 2.65
C GLY A 116 -0.92 13.79 3.87
N VAL A 117 -1.13 15.05 4.22
CA VAL A 117 -2.08 15.46 5.25
C VAL A 117 -3.06 16.46 4.66
N THR A 118 -4.27 16.48 5.18
CA THR A 118 -5.27 17.50 4.88
C THR A 118 -6.04 17.82 6.14
N HIS A 119 -6.74 18.93 6.15
CA HIS A 119 -7.69 19.24 7.19
C HIS A 119 -9.07 18.78 6.72
N SER A 120 -9.83 18.14 7.61
CA SER A 120 -11.23 17.85 7.36
C SER A 120 -11.99 19.15 7.09
N ASP A 121 -12.80 19.17 6.02
CA ASP A 121 -13.69 20.30 5.72
C ASP A 121 -14.73 20.51 6.83
N ASP A 122 -15.16 19.42 7.50
CA ASP A 122 -16.21 19.46 8.53
C ASP A 122 -15.70 19.97 9.90
N ASP A 123 -14.59 19.40 10.39
CA ASP A 123 -14.18 19.56 11.80
C ASP A 123 -12.79 20.22 11.95
N GLY A 124 -12.11 20.55 10.85
CA GLY A 124 -10.74 21.07 10.85
C GLY A 124 -9.66 20.09 11.34
N GLN A 125 -10.03 18.85 11.69
CA GLN A 125 -9.09 17.84 12.19
C GLN A 125 -8.09 17.41 11.11
N LEU A 126 -6.85 17.17 11.54
CA LEU A 126 -5.77 16.75 10.66
C LEU A 126 -5.95 15.28 10.27
N GLN A 127 -6.17 15.02 8.98
CA GLN A 127 -6.26 13.70 8.40
C GLN A 127 -4.96 13.35 7.66
N ALA A 128 -4.39 12.19 7.98
CA ALA A 128 -3.23 11.65 7.29
C ALA A 128 -3.63 10.58 6.27
N HIS A 129 -3.00 10.61 5.10
CA HIS A 129 -3.21 9.63 4.03
C HIS A 129 -1.90 9.14 3.44
N ALA A 130 -1.93 7.91 2.95
CA ALA A 130 -0.78 7.24 2.36
C ALA A 130 -1.20 6.56 1.06
N TRP A 131 -0.41 6.73 0.00
CA TRP A 131 -0.67 6.13 -1.30
C TRP A 131 0.62 5.71 -1.99
N VAL A 132 0.51 4.73 -2.89
CA VAL A 132 1.65 4.23 -3.68
C VAL A 132 1.38 4.45 -5.17
N LEU A 133 2.38 4.98 -5.87
CA LEU A 133 2.39 5.20 -7.32
C LEU A 133 3.44 4.29 -7.96
N ALA A 134 3.12 3.68 -9.10
CA ALA A 134 4.04 2.88 -9.89
C ALA A 134 3.86 3.27 -11.38
N GLY A 135 4.84 3.97 -11.94
CA GLY A 135 4.67 4.67 -13.22
C GLY A 135 3.44 5.59 -13.20
N SER A 136 2.55 5.42 -14.18
CA SER A 136 1.26 6.12 -14.27
C SER A 136 0.14 5.49 -13.44
N THR A 137 0.39 4.37 -12.76
CA THR A 137 -0.65 3.59 -12.07
C THR A 137 -0.64 3.86 -10.57
N ARG A 138 -1.80 4.20 -10.01
CA ARG A 138 -1.99 4.30 -8.56
C ARG A 138 -2.30 2.92 -7.98
N VAL A 139 -1.38 2.40 -7.17
CA VAL A 139 -1.46 1.04 -6.63
C VAL A 139 -2.34 0.99 -5.39
N THR A 140 -2.21 1.96 -4.48
CA THR A 140 -3.02 2.10 -3.25
C THR A 140 -3.40 3.56 -3.00
N GLY A 141 -4.31 3.83 -2.06
CA GLY A 141 -4.69 5.19 -1.66
C GLY A 141 -5.81 5.86 -2.46
N GLY A 142 -6.39 5.20 -3.47
CA GLY A 142 -7.63 5.65 -4.12
C GLY A 142 -7.56 7.03 -4.80
N ARG A 143 -8.73 7.60 -5.16
CA ARG A 143 -8.81 8.93 -5.80
C ARG A 143 -8.50 10.09 -4.84
N THR A 144 -8.55 9.85 -3.54
CA THR A 144 -8.45 10.87 -2.51
C THR A 144 -7.08 11.53 -2.40
N ALA A 145 -6.01 10.91 -2.94
CA ALA A 145 -4.64 11.45 -2.92
C ALA A 145 -4.50 12.88 -3.48
N GLU A 146 -5.39 13.31 -4.38
CA GLU A 146 -5.38 14.65 -4.97
C GLU A 146 -5.80 15.77 -3.99
N ARG A 147 -6.44 15.41 -2.87
CA ARG A 147 -6.92 16.35 -1.84
C ARG A 147 -5.95 16.53 -0.67
N PHE A 148 -4.82 15.82 -0.66
CA PHE A 148 -3.86 15.88 0.43
C PHE A 148 -2.63 16.68 0.05
N THR A 149 -2.24 17.60 0.93
CA THR A 149 -0.95 18.28 0.85
C THR A 149 0.14 17.26 1.16
N ARG A 150 1.01 17.03 0.17
CA ARG A 150 2.09 16.06 0.25
C ARG A 150 3.15 16.51 1.25
N VAL A 151 3.41 15.69 2.26
CA VAL A 151 4.40 15.97 3.32
C VAL A 151 5.74 15.28 3.05
N GLY A 152 5.71 14.17 2.30
CA GLY A 152 6.92 13.47 1.89
C GLY A 152 6.63 12.27 1.01
N CYS A 153 7.60 11.92 0.17
CA CYS A 153 7.59 10.64 -0.53
C CYS A 153 8.84 9.84 -0.22
N PHE A 154 8.74 8.53 -0.36
CA PHE A 154 9.79 7.57 -0.09
C PHE A 154 10.04 6.78 -1.35
N VAL A 155 11.31 6.77 -1.75
CA VAL A 155 11.80 6.00 -2.89
C VAL A 155 12.47 4.73 -2.36
N PRO A 156 12.16 3.54 -2.89
CA PRO A 156 12.86 2.31 -2.51
C PRO A 156 14.35 2.43 -2.83
N ARG A 157 15.21 2.11 -1.86
CA ARG A 157 16.67 2.14 -2.03
C ARG A 157 17.15 1.28 -3.21
N ALA A 158 16.45 0.18 -3.47
CA ALA A 158 16.74 -0.73 -4.59
C ALA A 158 16.60 -0.09 -5.99
N TRP A 159 15.95 1.07 -6.12
CA TRP A 159 15.83 1.79 -7.39
C TRP A 159 17.00 2.74 -7.65
N ARG A 160 17.70 3.19 -6.60
CA ARG A 160 18.72 4.24 -6.69
C ARG A 160 20.11 3.75 -7.11
N ALA A 161 20.34 2.43 -7.06
CA ALA A 161 21.63 1.82 -7.43
C ALA A 161 21.75 1.50 -8.93
N ARG A 162 21.06 2.25 -9.80
CA ARG A 162 21.16 2.15 -11.25
C ARG A 162 21.36 3.52 -11.87
#